data_AF-A0AAN6VEE6-F1
#
_entry.id   AF-A0AAN6VEE6-F1
#
_cell.length_a   1.000
_cell.length_b   1.000
_cell.length_c   1.000
_cell.angle_alpha   90.00
_cell.angle_beta   90.00
_cell.angle_gamma   90.00
#
_symmetry.space_group_name_H-M   'P 1'
#
loop_
_entity.id
_entity.type
_entity.pdbx_description
1 polymer ?
#
loop_
_entity_poly.entity_id
_entity_poly.type
_entity_poly.pdbx_seq_one_letter_code
_entity_poly.pdbx_strand_id
1 'polypeptide(L)'
;MSVTSDRRAPRGISEGNTPWYAGAKCFPCPPGTTPYSGTGLAAISRNPSAPEVFVFFQCADANIYMASFNGTAWSLGPALFKAKLGTDISAVVRPGENAIQVFCADPDGVLTKLKGEPNPWTVTTGDKSKKLLDGSPIAGRVYKRKADGKHMVDIFAVYAANRTSRG
;
A
#
# COMPACT_ATOMS: atom_id res chain seq x y z
N MET A 1 -31.07 17.65 26.64
CA MET A 1 -31.16 18.06 25.22
C MET A 1 -30.39 17.04 24.39
N SER A 2 -31.09 16.12 23.74
CA SER A 2 -30.50 15.15 22.81
C SER A 2 -30.71 15.65 21.39
N VAL A 3 -29.62 15.93 20.66
CA VAL A 3 -29.70 16.21 19.23
C VAL A 3 -29.31 14.94 18.49
N THR A 4 -30.31 14.17 18.08
CA THR A 4 -30.18 13.11 17.09
C THR A 4 -29.99 13.78 15.72
N SER A 5 -28.75 13.83 15.21
CA SER A 5 -28.52 14.25 13.83
C SER A 5 -28.63 13.04 12.90
N ASP A 6 -29.85 12.83 12.40
CA ASP A 6 -30.16 11.94 11.30
C ASP A 6 -29.53 12.49 10.00
N ARG A 7 -28.29 12.10 9.68
CA ARG A 7 -27.66 12.44 8.39
C ARG A 7 -28.06 11.38 7.35
N ARG A 8 -29.30 11.48 6.86
CA ARG A 8 -29.65 10.87 5.57
C ARG A 8 -28.80 11.52 4.48
N ALA A 9 -28.07 10.70 3.73
CA ALA A 9 -27.43 11.12 2.49
C ALA A 9 -28.52 11.63 1.51
N PRO A 10 -28.28 12.74 0.81
CA PRO A 10 -29.22 13.24 -0.19
C PRO A 10 -29.38 12.20 -1.30
N ARG A 11 -30.63 11.84 -1.60
CA ARG A 11 -30.98 10.99 -2.74
C ARG A 11 -30.66 11.74 -4.03
N GLY A 12 -29.83 11.15 -4.90
CA GLY A 12 -29.65 11.64 -6.27
C GLY A 12 -28.22 11.78 -6.80
N ILE A 13 -27.19 11.27 -6.12
CA ILE A 13 -25.82 11.30 -6.67
C ILE A 13 -25.56 9.97 -7.40
N SER A 14 -25.34 10.06 -8.71
CA SER A 14 -24.90 8.94 -9.56
C SER A 14 -23.59 8.35 -9.03
N GLU A 15 -23.46 7.03 -9.07
CA GLU A 15 -22.35 6.24 -8.50
C GLU A 15 -20.97 6.47 -9.14
N GLY A 16 -20.79 7.53 -9.93
CA GLY A 16 -19.61 7.71 -10.78
C GLY A 16 -18.51 8.62 -10.26
N ASN A 17 -18.72 9.48 -9.25
CA ASN A 17 -17.70 10.49 -8.93
C ASN A 17 -17.81 11.12 -7.54
N THR A 18 -17.77 10.32 -6.47
CA THR A 18 -17.64 10.88 -5.12
C THR A 18 -16.15 11.17 -4.86
N PRO A 19 -15.73 12.43 -4.62
CA PRO A 19 -14.35 12.73 -4.28
C PRO A 19 -13.97 12.03 -2.95
N TRP A 20 -12.77 11.45 -2.91
CA TRP A 20 -12.27 10.70 -1.76
C TRP A 20 -11.85 11.67 -0.63
N TYR A 21 -12.38 11.48 0.57
CA TYR A 21 -11.96 12.21 1.78
C TYR A 21 -12.11 11.31 3.00
N ALA A 22 -11.48 11.68 4.13
CA ALA A 22 -11.63 10.99 5.40
C ALA A 22 -13.13 10.95 5.81
N GLY A 23 -13.75 9.77 5.75
CA GLY A 23 -15.20 9.57 5.95
C GLY A 23 -15.97 9.13 4.71
N ALA A 24 -15.35 9.09 3.53
CA ALA A 24 -15.88 8.36 2.38
C ALA A 24 -15.93 6.84 2.70
N LYS A 25 -16.99 6.16 2.26
CA LYS A 25 -17.33 4.81 2.74
C LYS A 25 -16.37 3.70 2.30
N CYS A 26 -15.54 3.90 1.27
CA CYS A 26 -14.63 2.89 0.70
C CYS A 26 -13.37 3.53 0.10
N PHE A 27 -12.35 2.72 -0.22
CA PHE A 27 -11.22 3.08 -1.12
C PHE A 27 -11.61 2.89 -2.61
N PRO A 28 -10.94 3.56 -3.56
CA PRO A 28 -11.20 3.38 -4.98
C PRO A 28 -10.78 2.00 -5.45
N CYS A 29 -11.68 1.25 -6.06
CA CYS A 29 -11.31 0.07 -6.82
C CYS A 29 -11.83 0.20 -8.25
N PRO A 30 -11.16 -0.40 -9.25
CA PRO A 30 -11.69 -0.46 -10.60
C PRO A 30 -13.06 -1.17 -10.63
N PRO A 31 -13.86 -0.95 -11.67
CA PRO A 31 -15.10 -1.71 -11.86
C PRO A 31 -14.88 -3.22 -11.78
N GLY A 32 -15.76 -3.92 -11.07
CA GLY A 32 -15.69 -5.38 -10.91
C GLY A 32 -14.85 -5.86 -9.72
N THR A 33 -14.27 -4.96 -8.92
CA THR A 33 -13.62 -5.31 -7.65
C THR A 33 -13.94 -4.27 -6.57
N THR A 34 -13.68 -4.62 -5.31
CA THR A 34 -13.96 -3.79 -4.14
C THR A 34 -12.75 -3.81 -3.20
N PRO A 35 -12.62 -2.83 -2.28
CA PRO A 35 -11.53 -2.86 -1.31
C PRO A 35 -11.56 -4.17 -0.51
N TYR A 36 -10.42 -4.82 -0.37
CA TYR A 36 -10.36 -6.07 0.39
C TYR A 36 -10.39 -5.78 1.90
N SER A 37 -11.41 -6.30 2.59
CA SER A 37 -11.50 -6.15 4.05
C SER A 37 -10.37 -6.89 4.75
N GLY A 38 -9.58 -6.17 5.55
CA GLY A 38 -8.40 -6.72 6.22
C GLY A 38 -7.10 -6.61 5.40
N THR A 39 -7.10 -5.88 4.27
CA THR A 39 -5.85 -5.50 3.59
C THR A 39 -4.95 -4.65 4.50
N GLY A 40 -3.65 -4.81 4.36
CA GLY A 40 -2.70 -3.79 4.79
C GLY A 40 -2.97 -2.47 4.07
N LEU A 41 -2.58 -1.37 4.71
CA LEU A 41 -2.65 -0.02 4.16
C LEU A 41 -1.30 0.67 4.40
N ALA A 42 -0.76 1.28 3.35
CA ALA A 42 0.39 2.15 3.49
C ALA A 42 0.10 3.52 2.91
N ALA A 43 0.55 4.58 3.60
CA ALA A 43 0.46 5.94 3.10
C ALA A 43 1.81 6.64 3.25
N ILE A 44 2.16 7.44 2.26
CA ILE A 44 3.38 8.26 2.26
C ILE A 44 3.10 9.62 1.64
N SER A 45 3.94 10.59 1.96
CA SER A 45 4.03 11.87 1.28
C SER A 45 5.49 12.16 0.95
N ARG A 46 5.77 12.65 -0.27
CA ARG A 46 7.12 13.05 -0.69
C ARG A 46 7.55 14.37 -0.08
N ASN A 47 6.60 15.25 0.20
CA ASN A 47 6.87 16.58 0.70
C ASN A 47 5.86 16.91 1.80
N PRO A 48 6.26 17.03 3.07
CA PRO A 48 5.34 17.39 4.14
C PRO A 48 4.69 18.78 3.97
N SER A 49 5.24 19.62 3.08
CA SER A 49 4.76 20.96 2.77
C SER A 49 3.88 21.03 1.51
N ALA A 50 3.82 19.96 0.72
CA ALA A 50 2.93 19.87 -0.43
C ALA A 50 1.96 18.70 -0.22
N PRO A 51 0.67 18.84 -0.56
CA PRO A 51 -0.34 17.85 -0.22
C PRO A 51 -0.27 16.57 -1.07
N GLU A 52 0.87 16.25 -1.69
CA GLU A 52 1.04 15.02 -2.44
C GLU A 52 1.07 13.82 -1.49
N VAL A 53 0.01 13.01 -1.53
CA VAL A 53 -0.15 11.81 -0.70
C VAL A 53 -0.38 10.62 -1.62
N PHE A 54 0.30 9.52 -1.33
CA PHE A 54 0.09 8.24 -2.01
C PHE A 54 -0.41 7.23 -1.00
N VAL A 55 -1.46 6.51 -1.35
CA VAL A 55 -2.04 5.43 -0.54
C VAL A 55 -2.02 4.15 -1.34
N PHE A 56 -1.51 3.09 -0.71
CA PHE A 56 -1.40 1.75 -1.25
C PHE A 56 -2.32 0.81 -0.48
N PHE A 57 -3.11 0.05 -1.22
CA PHE A 57 -4.13 -0.84 -0.68
C PHE A 57 -4.41 -1.97 -1.68
N GLN A 58 -5.08 -3.02 -1.21
CA GLN A 58 -5.48 -4.16 -2.04
C GLN A 58 -6.99 -4.17 -2.29
N CYS A 59 -7.38 -4.53 -3.51
CA CYS A 59 -8.77 -4.86 -3.84
C CYS A 59 -8.98 -6.38 -3.85
N ALA A 60 -10.24 -6.84 -3.87
CA ALA A 60 -10.63 -8.25 -3.78
C ALA A 60 -10.16 -9.12 -4.96
N ASP A 61 -9.63 -8.52 -6.03
CA ASP A 61 -8.99 -9.18 -7.17
C ASP A 61 -7.51 -9.53 -6.90
N ALA A 62 -7.06 -9.31 -5.67
CA ALA A 62 -5.72 -9.50 -5.14
C ALA A 62 -4.65 -8.54 -5.70
N ASN A 63 -5.04 -7.53 -6.46
CA ASN A 63 -4.12 -6.51 -6.96
C ASN A 63 -3.87 -5.40 -5.93
N ILE A 64 -2.62 -4.96 -5.85
CA ILE A 64 -2.22 -3.73 -5.13
C ILE A 64 -2.42 -2.55 -6.06
N TYR A 65 -3.07 -1.51 -5.54
CA TYR A 65 -3.31 -0.25 -6.24
C TYR A 65 -2.64 0.91 -5.52
N MET A 66 -2.45 1.99 -6.27
CA MET A 66 -2.02 3.29 -5.74
C MET A 66 -3.10 4.32 -6.03
N ALA A 67 -3.60 4.96 -4.98
CA ALA A 67 -4.33 6.22 -5.09
C ALA A 67 -3.40 7.38 -4.76
N SER A 68 -3.47 8.47 -5.54
CA SER A 68 -2.68 9.67 -5.32
C SER A 68 -3.57 10.89 -5.14
N PHE A 69 -3.26 11.70 -4.14
CA PHE A 69 -3.84 13.03 -3.94
C PHE A 69 -2.82 14.07 -4.38
N ASN A 70 -3.24 15.02 -5.21
CA ASN A 70 -2.36 16.10 -5.69
C ASN A 70 -2.59 17.43 -4.95
N GLY A 71 -3.41 17.45 -3.90
CA GLY A 71 -3.82 18.67 -3.20
C GLY A 71 -5.22 19.16 -3.50
N THR A 72 -5.82 18.71 -4.60
CA THR A 72 -7.17 19.12 -4.99
C THR A 72 -8.07 17.92 -5.24
N ALA A 73 -7.54 16.87 -5.85
CA ALA A 73 -8.29 15.68 -6.20
C ALA A 73 -7.45 14.42 -6.00
N TRP A 74 -8.17 13.33 -5.78
CA TRP A 74 -7.62 11.99 -5.76
C TRP A 74 -7.76 11.34 -7.14
N SER A 75 -6.77 10.55 -7.53
CA SER A 75 -6.82 9.68 -8.70
C SER A 75 -6.38 8.27 -8.34
N LEU A 76 -6.86 7.28 -9.11
CA LEU A 76 -6.50 5.87 -8.97
C LEU A 76 -5.60 5.47 -10.15
N GLY A 77 -4.42 4.92 -9.85
CA GLY A 77 -3.54 4.34 -10.86
C GLY A 77 -3.97 2.93 -11.31
N PRO A 78 -3.31 2.37 -12.33
CA PRO A 78 -3.52 0.98 -12.73
C PRO A 78 -3.09 0.01 -11.63
N ALA A 79 -3.47 -1.26 -11.77
CA ALA A 79 -2.97 -2.33 -10.89
C ALA A 79 -1.44 -2.38 -10.96
N LEU A 80 -0.78 -2.36 -9.80
CA LEU A 80 0.68 -2.37 -9.72
C LEU A 80 1.24 -3.79 -9.74
N PHE A 81 0.57 -4.71 -9.03
CA PHE A 81 1.06 -6.06 -8.80
C PHE A 81 -0.04 -6.95 -8.22
N LYS A 82 -0.06 -8.23 -8.61
CA LYS A 82 -0.93 -9.23 -8.00
C LYS A 82 -0.22 -9.85 -6.80
N ALA A 83 -0.75 -9.58 -5.60
CA ALA A 83 -0.16 -9.99 -4.33
C ALA A 83 -0.94 -11.15 -3.68
N LYS A 84 -0.41 -11.69 -2.59
CA LYS A 84 -1.21 -12.56 -1.71
C LYS A 84 -2.37 -11.77 -1.13
N LEU A 85 -3.57 -12.32 -1.19
CA LEU A 85 -4.77 -11.68 -0.67
C LEU A 85 -4.67 -11.50 0.85
N GLY A 86 -4.95 -10.30 1.36
CA GLY A 86 -4.80 -9.94 2.77
C GLY A 86 -3.36 -9.74 3.22
N THR A 87 -2.41 -9.53 2.30
CA THR A 87 -1.04 -9.16 2.67
C THR A 87 -1.02 -7.82 3.40
N ASP A 88 -0.11 -7.66 4.35
CA ASP A 88 0.25 -6.34 4.83
C ASP A 88 1.01 -5.56 3.75
N ILE A 89 1.03 -4.24 3.87
CA ILE A 89 1.65 -3.31 2.92
C ILE A 89 2.46 -2.28 3.69
N SER A 90 3.72 -2.10 3.28
CA SER A 90 4.55 -0.96 3.71
C SER A 90 4.97 -0.15 2.50
N ALA A 91 5.05 1.17 2.65
CA ALA A 91 5.58 2.06 1.62
C ALA A 91 6.57 3.07 2.22
N VAL A 92 7.58 3.44 1.45
CA VAL A 92 8.56 4.47 1.81
C VAL A 92 8.92 5.33 0.60
N VAL A 93 9.29 6.58 0.85
CA VAL A 93 9.90 7.46 -0.16
C VAL A 93 11.41 7.26 -0.14
N ARG A 94 12.04 7.15 -1.31
CA ARG A 94 13.50 7.12 -1.48
C ARG A 94 13.99 8.43 -2.07
N PRO A 95 14.38 9.42 -1.24
CA PRO A 95 14.69 10.77 -1.71
C PRO A 95 15.85 10.79 -2.71
N GLY A 96 16.90 9.99 -2.47
CA GLY A 96 18.07 9.92 -3.35
C GLY A 96 17.83 9.26 -4.72
N GLU A 97 16.68 8.61 -4.91
CA GLU A 97 16.31 7.96 -6.18
C GLU A 97 15.07 8.59 -6.82
N ASN A 98 14.48 9.61 -6.18
CA ASN A 98 13.17 10.15 -6.53
C ASN A 98 12.14 9.04 -6.85
N ALA A 99 12.00 8.09 -5.93
CA ALA A 99 11.17 6.90 -6.13
C ALA A 99 10.36 6.57 -4.88
N ILE A 100 9.24 5.90 -5.08
CA ILE A 100 8.49 5.21 -4.03
C ILE A 100 8.89 3.73 -4.05
N GLN A 101 8.99 3.13 -2.86
CA GLN A 101 9.19 1.71 -2.70
C GLN A 101 8.11 1.11 -1.81
N VAL A 102 7.40 0.11 -2.33
CA VAL A 102 6.29 -0.60 -1.68
C VAL A 102 6.70 -2.05 -1.43
N PHE A 103 6.25 -2.62 -0.33
CA PHE A 103 6.54 -3.98 0.08
C PHE A 103 5.26 -4.70 0.45
N CYS A 104 5.10 -5.90 -0.08
CA CYS A 104 3.98 -6.80 0.20
C CYS A 104 4.41 -8.25 -0.10
N ALA A 105 3.59 -9.23 0.28
CA ALA A 105 3.79 -10.61 -0.13
C ALA A 105 3.32 -10.83 -1.57
N ASP A 106 4.10 -11.54 -2.37
CA ASP A 106 3.59 -12.14 -3.62
C ASP A 106 2.59 -13.28 -3.33
N PRO A 107 1.91 -13.84 -4.34
CA PRO A 107 0.93 -14.91 -4.14
C PRO A 107 1.50 -16.16 -3.43
N ASP A 108 2.82 -16.39 -3.52
CA ASP A 108 3.50 -17.51 -2.86
C ASP A 108 3.86 -17.23 -1.39
N GLY A 109 3.60 -16.00 -0.91
CA GLY A 109 3.89 -15.54 0.44
C GLY A 109 5.30 -14.96 0.60
N VAL A 110 6.02 -14.67 -0.48
CA VAL A 110 7.39 -14.16 -0.45
C VAL A 110 7.39 -12.64 -0.45
N LEU A 111 8.19 -12.04 0.43
CA LEU A 111 8.35 -10.58 0.48
C LEU A 111 8.84 -10.06 -0.87
N THR A 112 8.05 -9.19 -1.47
CA THR A 112 8.27 -8.61 -2.79
C THR A 112 8.31 -7.09 -2.69
N LYS A 113 9.22 -6.51 -3.44
CA LYS A 113 9.44 -5.07 -3.53
C LYS A 113 8.92 -4.57 -4.87
N LEU A 114 8.11 -3.52 -4.83
CA LEU A 114 7.76 -2.71 -5.99
C LEU A 114 8.47 -1.36 -5.86
N LYS A 115 9.14 -0.89 -6.92
CA LYS A 115 9.79 0.43 -6.93
C LYS A 115 9.42 1.18 -8.20
N GLY A 116 8.89 2.38 -8.05
CA GLY A 116 8.43 3.20 -9.17
C GLY A 116 8.05 4.60 -8.71
N GLU A 117 7.26 5.28 -9.55
CA GLU A 117 6.67 6.60 -9.33
C GLU A 117 7.72 7.70 -9.07
N PRO A 118 8.01 8.59 -10.04
CA PRO A 118 7.27 8.79 -11.30
C PRO A 118 7.66 7.80 -12.41
N ASN A 119 8.69 6.99 -12.19
CA ASN A 119 9.15 6.01 -13.16
C ASN A 119 8.24 4.78 -13.23
N PRO A 120 8.25 4.01 -14.33
CA PRO A 120 7.56 2.73 -14.40
C PRO A 120 7.90 1.83 -13.20
N TRP A 121 6.89 1.11 -12.73
CA TRP A 121 7.03 0.21 -11.60
C TRP A 121 7.87 -1.01 -11.98
N THR A 122 8.89 -1.26 -11.18
CA THR A 122 9.74 -2.46 -11.25
C THR A 122 9.43 -3.35 -10.07
N VAL A 123 9.33 -4.67 -10.31
CA VAL A 123 9.03 -5.67 -9.28
C VAL A 123 10.27 -6.51 -9.03
N THR A 124 10.59 -6.76 -7.77
CA THR A 124 11.67 -7.67 -7.37
C THR A 124 11.16 -8.57 -6.25
N THR A 125 10.98 -9.85 -6.56
CA THR A 125 10.64 -10.87 -5.58
C THR A 125 11.87 -11.25 -4.76
N GLY A 126 11.69 -11.46 -3.46
CA GLY A 126 12.73 -11.92 -2.55
C GLY A 126 13.12 -13.39 -2.76
N ASP A 127 13.85 -13.91 -1.78
CA ASP A 127 14.25 -15.31 -1.74
C ASP A 127 13.02 -16.21 -1.55
N LYS A 128 12.72 -17.05 -2.56
CA LYS A 128 11.56 -17.94 -2.56
C LYS A 128 11.59 -19.02 -1.47
N SER A 129 12.74 -19.27 -0.86
CA SER A 129 12.86 -20.16 0.30
C SER A 129 12.42 -19.49 1.61
N LYS A 130 12.17 -18.18 1.62
CA LYS A 130 11.78 -17.38 2.78
C LYS A 130 10.37 -16.83 2.61
N LYS A 131 9.40 -17.54 3.17
CA LYS A 131 8.01 -17.11 3.21
C LYS A 131 7.72 -16.29 4.46
N LEU A 132 6.91 -15.26 4.30
CA LEU A 132 6.36 -14.53 5.43
C LEU A 132 5.41 -15.44 6.22
N LEU A 133 5.37 -15.25 7.54
CA LEU A 133 4.34 -15.82 8.38
C LEU A 133 2.97 -15.25 7.95
N ASP A 134 1.92 -16.07 7.95
CA ASP A 134 0.58 -15.61 7.62
C ASP A 134 0.14 -14.48 8.55
N GLY A 135 -0.37 -13.39 7.97
CA GLY A 135 -0.73 -12.18 8.71
C GLY A 135 0.47 -11.40 9.28
N SER A 136 1.71 -11.72 8.88
CA SER A 136 2.89 -10.95 9.31
C SER A 136 2.73 -9.49 8.92
N PRO A 137 2.93 -8.55 9.88
CA PRO A 137 3.09 -7.16 9.53
C PRO A 137 4.38 -6.95 8.75
N ILE A 138 4.42 -5.90 7.94
CA ILE A 138 5.58 -5.44 7.19
C ILE A 138 5.79 -3.97 7.54
N ALA A 139 6.98 -3.64 8.02
CA ALA A 139 7.35 -2.26 8.31
C ALA A 139 8.63 -1.90 7.57
N GLY A 140 8.62 -0.73 6.92
CA GLY A 140 9.76 -0.17 6.22
C GLY A 140 10.12 1.20 6.74
N ARG A 141 11.43 1.48 6.78
CA ARG A 141 11.95 2.81 7.10
C ARG A 141 13.06 3.20 6.15
N VAL A 142 13.20 4.51 5.97
CA VAL A 142 14.35 5.09 5.29
C VAL A 142 15.24 5.79 6.31
N TYR A 143 16.54 5.61 6.21
CA TYR A 143 17.52 6.27 7.08
C TYR A 143 18.76 6.66 6.30
N LYS A 144 19.49 7.66 6.80
CA LYS A 144 20.82 7.98 6.29
C LYS A 144 21.85 7.13 7.02
N ARG A 145 22.62 6.34 6.28
CA ARG A 145 23.69 5.52 6.85
C ARG A 145 24.85 6.43 7.28
N LYS A 146 25.32 6.26 8.52
CA LYS A 146 26.38 7.11 9.10
C LYS A 146 27.70 7.06 8.32
N ALA A 147 28.03 5.90 7.73
CA ALA A 147 29.32 5.69 7.08
C ALA A 147 29.53 6.52 5.80
N ASP A 148 28.47 6.73 5.01
CA ASP A 148 28.57 7.36 3.69
C ASP A 148 27.42 8.32 3.35
N GLY A 149 26.54 8.61 4.32
CA GLY A 149 25.41 9.52 4.16
C GLY A 149 24.31 9.02 3.21
N LYS A 150 24.41 7.80 2.67
CA LYS A 150 23.45 7.27 1.70
C LYS A 150 22.11 6.97 2.34
N HIS A 151 21.04 7.21 1.60
CA HIS A 151 19.68 6.82 1.98
C HIS A 151 19.50 5.31 1.77
N MET A 152 19.34 4.60 2.88
CA MET A 152 19.11 3.16 2.93
C MET A 152 17.65 2.88 3.29
N VAL A 153 17.18 1.69 2.92
CA VAL A 153 15.86 1.18 3.32
C VAL A 153 16.08 -0.07 4.15
N ASP A 154 15.54 -0.09 5.36
CA ASP A 154 15.43 -1.31 6.17
C ASP A 154 13.99 -1.81 6.12
N ILE A 155 13.83 -3.13 6.14
CA ILE A 155 12.53 -3.80 6.20
C ILE A 155 12.51 -4.79 7.35
N PHE A 156 11.40 -4.76 8.09
CA PHE A 156 11.10 -5.64 9.20
C PHE A 156 9.84 -6.42 8.85
N ALA A 157 9.95 -7.74 8.86
CA ALA A 157 8.84 -8.66 8.64
C ALA A 157 9.12 -9.97 9.38
N VAL A 158 8.08 -10.74 9.70
CA VAL A 158 8.17 -12.03 10.37
C VAL A 158 8.12 -13.14 9.33
N TYR A 159 9.15 -13.99 9.30
CA TYR A 159 9.22 -15.13 8.40
C TYR A 159 8.70 -16.39 9.09
N ALA A 160 8.05 -17.25 8.32
CA ALA A 160 7.68 -18.58 8.79
C ALA A 160 8.97 -19.37 9.11
N ALA A 161 8.95 -20.13 10.21
CA ALA A 161 10.07 -21.00 10.54
C ALA A 161 10.20 -22.08 9.47
N ASN A 162 11.40 -22.25 8.92
CA ASN A 162 11.74 -23.42 8.11
C ASN A 162 11.78 -24.62 9.05
N ARG A 163 10.65 -25.31 9.23
CA ARG A 163 10.64 -26.62 9.89
C ARG A 163 11.29 -27.62 8.94
N THR A 164 12.60 -27.75 9.03
CA THR A 164 13.24 -29.01 8.65
C THR A 164 12.77 -30.05 9.67
N SER A 165 11.85 -30.92 9.25
CA SER A 165 11.55 -32.14 9.99
C SER A 165 12.85 -32.92 10.09
N ARG A 166 13.48 -32.92 11.27
CA ARG A 166 14.47 -33.94 11.61
C ARG A 166 13.68 -35.23 11.81
N GLY A 167 13.73 -36.11 10.81
CA GLY A 167 13.41 -37.52 10.97
C GLY A 167 14.52 -38.24 11.72
#